data_AF-A0A812SZ27-F1
#
_entry.id   AF-A0A812SZ27-F1
#
_cell.length_a   1.000
_cell.length_b   1.000
_cell.length_c   1.000
_cell.angle_alpha   90.00
_cell.angle_beta   90.00
_cell.angle_gamma   90.00
#
_symmetry.space_group_name_H-M   'P 1'
#
loop_
_entity.id
_entity.type
_entity.pdbx_description
1 polymer ?
#
loop_
_entity_poly.entity_id
_entity_poly.type
_entity_poly.pdbx_seq_one_letter_code
_entity_poly.pdbx_strand_id
1 'polypeptide(L)'
;DAPALELFELARQQGRLLVLLDGFDEAGHLERELATQISTMLNNEVFLIVTSREMSGVLSGSDFSRFRTVRVKELNEVQRKQVIERRLPSSEAVESFCTQLTLNPALCMMTRNPLLLNVTLSVYESSGDLDGRALNRGRVYGLALDGMLHNLEKKHASSGLAVSEGIRASSLRAILKSLAFEAHSQREGRGIRDFRRPLVEKAIRSCRLSTDFSIDEWEAVEDSI
;
A
#
# COMPACT_ATOMS: atom_id res chain seq x y z
N ASP A 1 27.48 -1.82 12.52
CA ASP A 1 27.61 -3.28 12.56
C ASP A 1 28.70 -3.80 11.61
N ALA A 2 29.94 -3.86 12.09
CA ALA A 2 31.06 -4.45 11.34
C ALA A 2 30.85 -5.95 10.94
N PRO A 3 30.22 -6.81 11.77
CA PRO A 3 30.06 -8.23 11.42
C PRO A 3 29.08 -8.48 10.25
N ALA A 4 28.09 -7.61 10.10
CA ALA A 4 27.11 -7.73 9.02
C ALA A 4 27.75 -7.40 7.67
N LEU A 5 28.56 -6.33 7.63
CA LEU A 5 29.31 -5.93 6.43
C LEU A 5 30.25 -7.03 5.95
N GLU A 6 31.01 -7.65 6.85
CA GLU A 6 31.91 -8.77 6.52
C GLU A 6 31.13 -9.97 5.95
N LEU A 7 29.95 -10.27 6.50
CA LEU A 7 29.10 -11.35 6.00
C LEU A 7 28.53 -11.06 4.60
N PHE A 8 28.13 -9.80 4.34
CA PHE A 8 27.68 -9.37 3.01
C PHE A 8 28.81 -9.44 1.98
N GLU A 9 30.00 -8.96 2.32
CA GLU A 9 31.16 -9.01 1.43
C GLU A 9 31.55 -10.45 1.11
N LEU A 10 31.58 -11.33 2.12
CA LEU A 10 31.88 -12.74 1.92
C LEU A 10 30.82 -13.42 1.04
N ALA A 11 29.53 -13.15 1.28
CA ALA A 11 28.44 -13.69 0.46
C ALA A 11 28.51 -13.19 -0.98
N ARG A 12 28.89 -11.92 -1.19
CA ARG A 12 29.11 -11.33 -2.51
C ARG A 12 30.28 -11.99 -3.22
N GLN A 13 31.44 -12.10 -2.57
CA GLN A 13 32.64 -12.74 -3.13
C GLN A 13 32.41 -14.20 -3.52
N GLN A 14 31.55 -14.90 -2.79
CA GLN A 14 31.18 -16.29 -3.06
C GLN A 14 30.03 -16.43 -4.07
N GLY A 15 29.48 -15.33 -4.60
CA GLY A 15 28.36 -15.35 -5.54
C GLY A 15 27.06 -15.91 -4.94
N ARG A 16 26.86 -15.75 -3.62
CA ARG A 16 25.68 -16.26 -2.89
C ARG A 16 24.72 -15.15 -2.46
N LEU A 17 25.04 -13.89 -2.78
CA LEU A 17 24.24 -12.75 -2.40
C LEU A 17 23.07 -12.55 -3.39
N LEU A 18 21.85 -12.61 -2.86
CA LEU A 18 20.63 -12.19 -3.53
C LEU A 18 20.18 -10.85 -2.95
N VAL A 19 19.96 -9.87 -3.82
CA VAL A 19 19.45 -8.55 -3.48
C VAL A 19 18.06 -8.37 -4.06
N LEU A 20 17.14 -7.87 -3.23
CA LEU A 20 15.76 -7.56 -3.57
C LEU A 20 15.59 -6.04 -3.48
N LEU A 21 15.32 -5.39 -4.61
CA LEU A 21 14.97 -3.98 -4.68
C LEU A 21 13.47 -3.87 -4.93
N ASP A 22 12.72 -3.53 -3.88
CA ASP A 22 11.27 -3.40 -3.95
C ASP A 22 10.87 -1.96 -4.29
N GLY A 23 9.97 -1.77 -5.26
CA GLY A 23 9.42 -0.46 -5.61
C GLY A 23 10.40 0.47 -6.33
N PHE A 24 11.05 0.01 -7.39
CA PHE A 24 12.00 0.86 -8.14
C PHE A 24 11.38 2.15 -8.70
N ASP A 25 10.09 2.13 -9.08
CA ASP A 25 9.36 3.33 -9.52
C ASP A 25 9.21 4.41 -8.44
N GLU A 26 9.58 4.09 -7.19
CA GLU A 26 9.52 5.02 -6.05
C GLU A 26 10.81 5.83 -5.88
N ALA A 27 11.87 5.52 -6.65
CA ALA A 27 13.14 6.24 -6.62
C ALA A 27 13.05 7.71 -7.05
N GLY A 28 11.99 8.11 -7.74
CA GLY A 28 11.73 9.49 -8.14
C GLY A 28 12.87 10.11 -8.96
N HIS A 29 13.54 11.13 -8.42
CA HIS A 29 14.62 11.81 -9.12
C HIS A 29 15.92 11.00 -9.22
N LEU A 30 16.09 9.96 -8.38
CA LEU A 30 17.26 9.09 -8.36
C LEU A 30 17.13 7.89 -9.33
N GLU A 31 16.00 7.74 -10.00
CA GLU A 31 15.68 6.59 -10.85
C GLU A 31 16.79 6.28 -11.88
N ARG A 32 17.31 7.30 -12.59
CA ARG A 32 18.38 7.09 -13.59
C ARG A 32 19.72 6.71 -12.96
N GLU A 33 20.05 7.33 -11.84
CA GLU A 33 21.30 7.05 -11.13
C GLU A 33 21.30 5.60 -10.62
N LEU A 34 20.18 5.16 -10.02
CA LEU A 34 20.01 3.78 -9.59
C LEU A 34 20.04 2.81 -10.78
N ALA A 35 19.40 3.14 -11.90
CA ALA A 35 19.47 2.32 -13.10
C ALA A 35 20.92 2.14 -13.58
N THR A 36 21.72 3.20 -13.59
CA THR A 36 23.15 3.13 -13.93
C THR A 36 23.92 2.26 -12.93
N GLN A 37 23.74 2.45 -11.62
CA GLN A 37 24.42 1.64 -10.61
C GLN A 37 24.06 0.15 -10.75
N ILE A 38 22.79 -0.16 -11.02
CA ILE A 38 22.33 -1.53 -11.26
C ILE A 38 23.03 -2.13 -12.46
N SER A 39 23.04 -1.44 -13.60
CA SER A 39 23.60 -1.98 -14.84
C SER A 39 25.13 -2.09 -14.81
N THR A 40 25.83 -1.15 -14.17
CA THR A 40 27.29 -1.11 -14.18
C THR A 40 27.92 -1.96 -13.08
N MET A 41 27.31 -2.03 -11.88
CA MET A 41 27.89 -2.73 -10.73
C MET A 41 27.08 -3.98 -10.39
N LEU A 42 25.84 -3.80 -9.93
CA LEU A 42 25.11 -4.86 -9.24
C LEU A 42 24.80 -6.07 -10.13
N ASN A 43 24.50 -5.85 -11.42
CA ASN A 43 24.19 -6.92 -12.37
C ASN A 43 25.34 -7.92 -12.58
N ASN A 44 26.58 -7.54 -12.25
CA ASN A 44 27.76 -8.40 -12.39
C ASN A 44 28.20 -9.06 -11.08
N GLU A 45 27.73 -8.56 -9.94
CA GLU A 45 28.25 -8.95 -8.63
C GLU A 45 27.27 -9.77 -7.79
N VAL A 46 25.97 -9.62 -8.03
CA VAL A 46 24.92 -10.24 -7.21
C VAL A 46 23.78 -10.79 -8.05
N PHE A 47 23.02 -11.72 -7.49
CA PHE A 47 21.69 -12.02 -8.01
C PHE A 47 20.75 -10.87 -7.63
N LEU A 48 20.07 -10.29 -8.61
CA LEU A 48 19.20 -9.13 -8.39
C LEU A 48 17.77 -9.44 -8.81
N ILE A 49 16.83 -9.12 -7.93
CA ILE A 49 15.40 -9.04 -8.23
C ILE A 49 14.98 -7.60 -8.00
N VAL A 50 14.36 -7.00 -9.03
CA VAL A 50 13.83 -5.64 -8.98
C VAL A 50 12.33 -5.71 -9.21
N THR A 51 11.54 -5.13 -8.30
CA THR A 51 10.10 -4.94 -8.49
C THR A 51 9.84 -3.49 -8.88
N SER A 52 8.83 -3.29 -9.72
CA SER A 52 8.44 -1.95 -10.18
C SER A 52 7.04 -2.02 -10.76
N ARG A 53 6.34 -0.89 -10.80
CA ARG A 53 5.24 -0.70 -11.75
C ARG A 53 5.74 -0.77 -13.19
N GLU A 54 4.81 -0.91 -14.14
CA GLU A 54 5.13 -0.86 -15.56
C GLU A 54 5.75 0.49 -15.89
N MET A 55 7.05 0.48 -16.23
CA MET A 55 7.81 1.68 -16.56
C MET A 55 8.30 1.64 -18.01
N SER A 56 8.21 2.77 -18.69
CA SER A 56 8.70 2.88 -20.05
C SER A 56 10.23 3.06 -20.07
N GLY A 57 10.95 2.00 -20.46
CA GLY A 57 12.30 2.12 -21.03
C GLY A 57 13.48 2.21 -20.05
N VAL A 58 13.25 2.46 -18.76
CA VAL A 58 14.34 2.72 -17.80
C VAL A 58 15.18 1.47 -17.49
N LEU A 59 14.51 0.33 -17.28
CA LEU A 59 15.16 -0.97 -17.06
C LEU A 59 15.12 -1.80 -18.35
N SER A 60 15.57 -1.22 -19.45
CA SER A 60 15.52 -1.85 -20.78
C SER A 60 16.78 -1.58 -21.59
N GLY A 61 16.95 -2.30 -22.71
CA GLY A 61 18.11 -2.17 -23.58
C GLY A 61 19.23 -3.18 -23.28
N SER A 62 20.36 -3.01 -23.96
CA SER A 62 21.51 -3.91 -23.89
C SER A 62 22.03 -4.09 -22.46
N ASP A 63 21.99 -3.02 -21.68
CA ASP A 63 22.56 -2.95 -20.33
C ASP A 63 21.80 -3.83 -19.34
N PHE A 64 20.53 -4.13 -19.65
CA PHE A 64 19.65 -5.00 -18.88
C PHE A 64 19.39 -6.35 -19.56
N SER A 65 20.16 -6.71 -20.59
CA SER A 65 19.99 -7.96 -21.36
C SER A 65 20.07 -9.24 -20.52
N ARG A 66 20.73 -9.19 -19.35
CA ARG A 66 20.82 -10.30 -18.39
C ARG A 66 19.55 -10.49 -17.55
N PHE A 67 18.68 -9.47 -17.49
CA PHE A 67 17.45 -9.53 -16.71
C PHE A 67 16.37 -10.30 -17.47
N ARG A 68 15.65 -11.14 -16.74
CA ARG A 68 14.39 -11.72 -17.21
C ARG A 68 13.25 -10.88 -16.66
N THR A 69 12.46 -10.32 -17.57
CA THR A 69 11.26 -9.57 -17.19
C THR A 69 10.11 -10.52 -16.98
N VAL A 70 9.46 -10.43 -15.81
CA VAL A 70 8.26 -11.20 -15.48
C VAL A 70 7.15 -10.22 -15.14
N ARG A 71 5.98 -10.38 -15.78
CA ARG A 71 4.79 -9.59 -15.45
C ARG A 71 3.95 -10.33 -14.43
N VAL A 72 3.77 -9.73 -13.25
CA VAL A 72 2.77 -10.21 -12.28
C VAL A 72 1.39 -9.94 -12.86
N LYS A 73 0.65 -11.01 -13.14
CA LYS A 73 -0.72 -10.92 -13.66
C LYS A 73 -1.71 -10.79 -12.52
N GLU A 74 -2.91 -10.35 -12.87
CA GLU A 74 -4.06 -10.41 -12.00
C GLU A 74 -4.39 -11.85 -11.59
N LEU A 75 -5.06 -12.00 -10.45
CA LEU A 75 -5.54 -13.29 -9.97
C LEU A 75 -6.57 -13.86 -10.94
N ASN A 76 -6.41 -15.14 -11.25
CA ASN A 76 -7.47 -15.90 -11.89
C ASN A 76 -8.51 -16.37 -10.86
N GLU A 77 -9.60 -16.96 -11.35
CA GLU A 77 -10.73 -17.38 -10.50
C GLU A 77 -10.32 -18.39 -9.43
N VAL A 78 -9.45 -19.35 -9.78
CA VAL A 78 -8.96 -20.38 -8.86
C VAL A 78 -8.13 -19.75 -7.74
N GLN A 79 -7.18 -18.88 -8.10
CA GLN A 79 -6.33 -18.19 -7.12
C GLN A 79 -7.15 -17.28 -6.21
N ARG A 80 -8.12 -16.55 -6.76
CA ARG A 80 -9.02 -15.70 -5.97
C ARG A 80 -9.83 -16.53 -4.98
N LYS A 81 -10.41 -17.65 -5.41
CA LYS A 81 -11.16 -18.55 -4.54
C LYS A 81 -10.28 -19.08 -3.40
N GLN A 82 -9.04 -19.48 -3.69
CA GLN A 82 -8.09 -19.93 -2.66
C GLN A 82 -7.77 -18.85 -1.62
N VAL A 83 -7.65 -17.59 -2.03
CA VAL A 83 -7.44 -16.48 -1.08
C VAL A 83 -8.67 -16.27 -0.20
N ILE A 84 -9.87 -16.32 -0.79
CA ILE A 84 -11.15 -16.18 -0.05
C ILE A 84 -11.30 -17.32 0.97
N GLU A 85 -11.07 -18.56 0.56
CA GLU A 85 -11.16 -19.76 1.42
C GLU A 85 -10.17 -19.74 2.58
N ARG A 86 -8.98 -19.16 2.38
CA ARG A 86 -7.98 -19.01 3.46
C ARG A 86 -8.32 -17.89 4.42
N ARG A 87 -9.07 -16.89 3.97
CA ARG A 87 -9.35 -15.68 4.75
C ARG A 87 -10.64 -15.82 5.58
N LEU A 88 -11.69 -16.38 4.99
CA LEU A 88 -13.00 -16.46 5.62
C LEU A 88 -13.11 -17.73 6.50
N PRO A 89 -13.78 -17.64 7.67
CA PRO A 89 -13.73 -18.69 8.68
C PRO A 89 -14.61 -19.91 8.38
N SER A 90 -15.58 -19.81 7.46
CA SER A 90 -16.53 -20.87 7.16
C SER A 90 -16.86 -20.97 5.67
N SER A 91 -17.25 -22.17 5.22
CA SER A 91 -17.68 -22.40 3.84
C SER A 91 -18.91 -21.59 3.46
N GLU A 92 -19.84 -21.34 4.40
CA GLU A 92 -21.00 -20.48 4.20
C GLU A 92 -20.59 -19.03 3.91
N ALA A 93 -19.61 -18.49 4.66
CA ALA A 93 -19.09 -17.16 4.42
C ALA A 93 -18.39 -17.04 3.06
N VAL A 94 -17.64 -18.08 2.66
CA VAL A 94 -17.01 -18.18 1.33
C VAL A 94 -18.08 -18.18 0.23
N GLU A 95 -19.12 -18.98 0.38
CA GLU A 95 -20.20 -19.09 -0.60
C GLU A 95 -20.98 -17.79 -0.73
N SER A 96 -21.33 -17.16 0.40
CA SER A 96 -21.97 -15.85 0.43
C SER A 96 -21.13 -14.79 -0.29
N PHE A 97 -19.84 -14.67 0.03
CA PHE A 97 -18.94 -13.71 -0.63
C PHE A 97 -18.82 -13.98 -2.14
N CYS A 98 -18.67 -15.26 -2.55
CA CYS A 98 -18.61 -15.62 -3.97
C CYS A 98 -19.92 -15.31 -4.71
N THR A 99 -21.06 -15.47 -4.05
CA THR A 99 -22.37 -15.09 -4.59
C THR A 99 -22.41 -13.58 -4.82
N GLN A 100 -21.94 -12.78 -3.88
CA GLN A 100 -21.88 -11.31 -4.02
C GLN A 100 -20.95 -10.87 -5.16
N LEU A 101 -19.82 -11.54 -5.37
CA LEU A 101 -18.96 -11.29 -6.55
C LEU A 101 -19.70 -11.61 -7.85
N THR A 102 -20.47 -12.69 -7.88
CA THR A 102 -21.23 -13.10 -9.07
C THR A 102 -22.33 -12.10 -9.41
N LEU A 103 -23.02 -11.58 -8.39
CA LEU A 103 -24.07 -10.57 -8.54
C LEU A 103 -23.54 -9.18 -8.92
N ASN A 104 -22.24 -8.91 -8.69
CA ASN A 104 -21.62 -7.61 -8.99
C ASN A 104 -20.37 -7.78 -9.90
N PRO A 105 -20.53 -7.69 -11.23
CA PRO A 105 -19.43 -7.85 -12.19
C PRO A 105 -18.27 -6.87 -12.00
N ALA A 106 -18.57 -5.62 -11.60
CA ALA A 106 -17.53 -4.61 -11.35
C ALA A 106 -16.66 -4.98 -10.15
N LEU A 107 -17.29 -5.49 -9.08
CA LEU A 107 -16.60 -6.02 -7.91
C LEU A 107 -15.79 -7.28 -8.23
N CYS A 108 -16.36 -8.20 -9.02
CA CYS A 108 -15.66 -9.38 -9.50
C CYS A 108 -14.40 -9.02 -10.29
N MET A 109 -14.50 -8.04 -11.21
CA MET A 109 -13.35 -7.53 -11.95
C MET A 109 -12.31 -6.88 -11.04
N MET A 110 -12.77 -6.07 -10.08
CA MET A 110 -11.89 -5.37 -9.15
C MET A 110 -11.07 -6.33 -8.27
N THR A 111 -11.70 -7.39 -7.78
CA THR A 111 -11.08 -8.41 -6.91
C THR A 111 -10.12 -9.35 -7.64
N ARG A 112 -9.88 -9.15 -8.94
CA ARG A 112 -8.75 -9.77 -9.66
C ARG A 112 -7.41 -9.16 -9.23
N ASN A 113 -7.42 -7.94 -8.70
CA ASN A 113 -6.24 -7.35 -8.06
C ASN A 113 -6.13 -7.86 -6.60
N PRO A 114 -5.00 -8.49 -6.18
CA PRO A 114 -4.86 -9.05 -4.84
C PRO A 114 -5.09 -8.06 -3.69
N LEU A 115 -4.62 -6.82 -3.85
CA LEU A 115 -4.81 -5.77 -2.85
C LEU A 115 -6.30 -5.42 -2.72
N LEU A 116 -7.00 -5.24 -3.85
CA LEU A 116 -8.42 -4.91 -3.83
C LEU A 116 -9.28 -6.06 -3.32
N LEU A 117 -8.88 -7.32 -3.56
CA LEU A 117 -9.52 -8.48 -2.95
C LEU A 117 -9.40 -8.43 -1.42
N ASN A 118 -8.20 -8.19 -0.90
CA ASN A 118 -7.99 -8.08 0.55
C ASN A 118 -8.82 -6.96 1.18
N VAL A 119 -8.81 -5.77 0.58
CA VAL A 119 -9.62 -4.64 1.06
C VAL A 119 -11.11 -4.98 1.05
N THR A 120 -11.59 -5.63 -0.02
CA THR A 120 -12.99 -6.04 -0.14
C THR A 120 -13.36 -7.10 0.92
N LEU A 121 -12.47 -8.06 1.17
CA LEU A 121 -12.64 -9.06 2.24
C LEU A 121 -12.70 -8.40 3.61
N SER A 122 -11.83 -7.42 3.91
CA SER A 122 -11.88 -6.69 5.18
C SER A 122 -13.18 -5.91 5.37
N VAL A 123 -13.72 -5.33 4.29
CA VAL A 123 -15.04 -4.69 4.33
C VAL A 123 -16.12 -5.72 4.64
N TYR A 124 -16.13 -6.85 3.92
CA TYR A 124 -17.08 -7.93 4.15
C TYR A 124 -17.01 -8.52 5.56
N GLU A 125 -15.83 -8.76 6.11
CA GLU A 125 -15.63 -9.22 7.49
C GLU A 125 -16.21 -8.24 8.52
N SER A 126 -16.20 -6.94 8.21
CA SER A 126 -16.67 -5.89 9.12
C SER A 126 -18.19 -5.69 9.05
N SER A 127 -18.79 -5.80 7.87
CA SER A 127 -20.22 -5.55 7.66
C SER A 127 -21.08 -6.81 7.58
N GLY A 128 -20.48 -7.99 7.38
CA GLY A 128 -21.17 -9.26 7.11
C GLY A 128 -21.83 -9.33 5.72
N ASP A 129 -21.82 -8.23 4.97
CA ASP A 129 -22.49 -8.09 3.69
C ASP A 129 -21.91 -6.92 2.88
N LEU A 130 -21.82 -7.08 1.56
CA LEU A 130 -21.45 -6.02 0.62
C LEU A 130 -22.69 -5.30 0.03
N ASP A 131 -23.89 -5.57 0.55
CA ASP A 131 -25.18 -5.46 -0.16
C ASP A 131 -25.57 -4.15 -0.86
N GLY A 132 -26.29 -4.36 -1.97
CA GLY A 132 -27.26 -3.46 -2.62
C GLY A 132 -26.77 -2.22 -3.36
N ARG A 133 -25.58 -1.71 -3.05
CA ARG A 133 -25.06 -0.47 -3.67
C ARG A 133 -24.06 -0.85 -4.74
N ALA A 134 -24.09 -0.16 -5.89
CA ALA A 134 -23.07 -0.33 -6.93
C ALA A 134 -21.68 -0.03 -6.35
N LEU A 135 -20.99 -1.09 -5.88
CA LEU A 135 -19.67 -0.99 -5.29
C LEU A 135 -18.65 -0.78 -6.41
N ASN A 136 -18.15 0.44 -6.50
CA ASN A 136 -16.97 0.77 -7.28
C ASN A 136 -15.75 0.84 -6.35
N ARG A 137 -14.56 0.90 -6.96
CA ARG A 137 -13.28 0.99 -6.25
C ARG A 137 -13.27 2.06 -5.17
N GLY A 138 -13.71 3.29 -5.49
CA GLY A 138 -13.72 4.40 -4.55
C GLY A 138 -14.62 4.13 -3.33
N ARG A 139 -15.76 3.46 -3.53
CA ARG A 139 -16.67 3.10 -2.43
C ARG A 139 -16.07 2.05 -1.50
N VAL A 140 -15.41 1.03 -2.05
CA VAL A 140 -14.75 -0.01 -1.25
C VAL A 140 -13.63 0.58 -0.40
N TYR A 141 -12.78 1.44 -0.98
CA TYR A 141 -11.77 2.17 -0.20
C TYR A 141 -12.41 3.06 0.86
N GLY A 142 -13.51 3.74 0.54
CA GLY A 142 -14.23 4.57 1.51
C GLY A 142 -14.72 3.78 2.72
N LEU A 143 -15.35 2.62 2.49
CA LEU A 143 -15.83 1.72 3.55
C LEU A 143 -14.68 1.15 4.38
N ALA A 144 -13.60 0.72 3.73
CA ALA A 144 -12.42 0.22 4.41
C ALA A 144 -11.78 1.29 5.31
N LEU A 145 -11.63 2.51 4.78
CA LEU A 145 -11.11 3.66 5.54
C LEU A 145 -12.03 4.01 6.72
N ASP A 146 -13.35 4.02 6.52
CA ASP A 146 -14.31 4.28 7.60
C ASP A 146 -14.19 3.22 8.71
N GLY A 147 -14.01 1.94 8.35
CA GLY A 147 -13.76 0.86 9.31
C GLY A 147 -12.44 1.00 10.08
N MET A 148 -11.34 1.32 9.37
CA MET A 148 -10.03 1.53 10.00
C MET A 148 -10.05 2.68 11.01
N LEU A 149 -10.64 3.83 10.62
CA LEU A 149 -10.75 5.00 11.48
C LEU A 149 -11.61 4.73 12.71
N HIS A 150 -12.71 4.00 12.56
CA HIS A 150 -13.57 3.64 13.67
C HIS A 150 -12.89 2.66 14.65
N ASN A 151 -12.07 1.74 14.15
CA ASN A 151 -11.29 0.83 14.99
C ASN A 151 -10.20 1.57 15.78
N LEU A 152 -9.54 2.56 15.16
CA LEU A 152 -8.60 3.44 15.84
C LEU A 152 -9.30 4.23 16.95
N GLU A 153 -10.43 4.86 16.66
CA GLU A 153 -11.24 5.60 17.64
C GLU A 153 -11.63 4.71 18.83
N LYS A 154 -12.07 3.47 18.58
CA LYS A 154 -12.37 2.48 19.63
C LYS A 154 -11.15 2.10 20.46
N LYS A 155 -10.00 1.85 19.82
CA LYS A 155 -8.74 1.47 20.50
C LYS A 155 -8.28 2.58 21.45
N HIS A 156 -8.33 3.84 21.01
CA HIS A 156 -7.99 4.99 21.85
C HIS A 156 -9.01 5.22 22.98
N ALA A 157 -10.31 5.03 22.72
CA ALA A 157 -11.34 5.09 23.77
C ALA A 157 -11.15 4.01 24.86
N SER A 158 -10.69 2.81 24.48
CA SER A 158 -10.48 1.70 25.41
C SER A 158 -9.20 1.77 26.24
N SER A 159 -8.23 2.61 25.85
CA SER A 159 -6.93 2.75 26.53
C SER A 159 -6.94 3.77 27.68
N GLY A 160 -8.11 4.34 28.02
CA GLY A 160 -8.27 5.20 29.19
C GLY A 160 -7.63 6.60 29.06
N LEU A 161 -7.12 6.95 27.88
CA LEU A 161 -6.79 8.34 27.53
C LEU A 161 -8.08 9.16 27.60
N ALA A 162 -8.06 10.25 28.36
CA ALA A 162 -9.23 11.02 28.75
C ALA A 162 -10.11 11.37 27.53
N VAL A 163 -11.43 11.27 27.74
CA VAL A 163 -12.51 11.49 26.77
C VAL A 163 -12.50 12.90 26.12
N SER A 164 -11.56 13.79 26.48
CA SER A 164 -11.40 15.11 25.85
C SER A 164 -10.44 15.16 24.65
N GLU A 165 -9.63 14.13 24.38
CA GLU A 165 -8.56 14.19 23.35
C GLU A 165 -8.52 12.92 22.46
N GLY A 166 -9.68 12.32 22.21
CA GLY A 166 -9.78 11.25 21.21
C GLY A 166 -9.71 11.83 19.79
N ILE A 167 -8.80 11.32 18.97
CA ILE A 167 -8.73 11.68 17.55
C ILE A 167 -10.04 11.28 16.88
N ARG A 168 -10.88 12.28 16.59
CA ARG A 168 -12.16 12.07 15.90
C ARG A 168 -11.90 11.52 14.50
N ALA A 169 -12.52 10.39 14.17
CA ALA A 169 -12.41 9.74 12.86
C ALA A 169 -12.67 10.70 11.68
N SER A 170 -13.59 11.66 11.87
CA SER A 170 -13.90 12.69 10.88
C SER A 170 -12.75 13.67 10.63
N SER A 171 -12.03 14.07 11.67
CA SER A 171 -10.85 14.95 11.58
C SER A 171 -9.70 14.24 10.85
N LEU A 172 -9.39 13.01 11.25
CA LEU A 172 -8.33 12.22 10.62
C LEU A 172 -8.65 11.92 9.15
N ARG A 173 -9.92 11.63 8.82
CA ARG A 173 -10.36 11.46 7.42
C ARG A 173 -10.14 12.72 6.59
N ALA A 174 -10.39 13.90 7.15
CA ALA A 174 -10.17 15.15 6.43
C ALA A 174 -8.69 15.40 6.16
N ILE A 175 -7.84 15.13 7.15
CA ILE A 175 -6.38 15.28 7.04
C ILE A 175 -5.82 14.31 6.02
N LEU A 176 -6.19 13.03 6.07
CA LEU A 176 -5.78 12.02 5.09
C LEU A 176 -6.19 12.40 3.66
N LYS A 177 -7.37 12.99 3.48
CA LYS A 177 -7.81 13.51 2.18
C LYS A 177 -6.96 14.70 1.72
N SER A 178 -6.65 15.64 2.61
CA SER A 178 -5.78 16.78 2.32
C SER A 178 -4.37 16.32 1.98
N LEU A 179 -3.83 15.38 2.75
CA LEU A 179 -2.52 14.76 2.53
C LEU A 179 -2.46 14.08 1.16
N ALA A 180 -3.47 13.26 0.83
CA ALA A 180 -3.55 12.63 -0.49
C ALA A 180 -3.64 13.67 -1.61
N PHE A 181 -4.40 14.75 -1.42
CA PHE A 181 -4.47 15.84 -2.39
C PHE A 181 -3.11 16.53 -2.56
N GLU A 182 -2.44 16.91 -1.48
CA GLU A 182 -1.13 17.56 -1.51
C GLU A 182 -0.04 16.66 -2.09
N ALA A 183 -0.08 15.36 -1.78
CA ALA A 183 0.82 14.35 -2.33
C ALA A 183 0.64 14.17 -3.85
N HIS A 184 -0.59 14.23 -4.36
CA HIS A 184 -0.91 13.90 -5.75
C HIS A 184 -1.19 15.11 -6.67
N SER A 185 -1.28 16.32 -6.15
CA SER A 185 -1.59 17.55 -6.92
C SER A 185 -0.37 18.27 -7.51
N GLN A 186 0.84 17.75 -7.31
CA GLN A 186 2.06 18.36 -7.83
C GLN A 186 2.10 18.35 -9.37
N ARG A 187 2.57 19.46 -9.95
CA ARG A 187 2.78 19.60 -11.40
C ARG A 187 3.80 18.55 -11.87
N GLU A 188 3.59 17.99 -13.06
CA GLU A 188 4.39 16.94 -13.73
C GLU A 188 4.09 15.48 -13.37
N GLY A 189 3.04 15.18 -12.59
CA GLY A 189 2.61 13.81 -12.35
C GLY A 189 3.55 12.99 -11.45
N ARG A 190 4.56 13.64 -10.86
CA ARG A 190 5.46 13.07 -9.85
C ARG A 190 4.89 13.42 -8.47
N GLY A 191 3.93 12.63 -8.02
CA GLY A 191 3.40 12.78 -6.66
C GLY A 191 4.50 12.60 -5.61
N ILE A 192 4.47 13.38 -4.54
CA ILE A 192 5.33 13.17 -3.37
C ILE A 192 4.81 11.91 -2.67
N ARG A 193 5.57 10.83 -2.71
CA ARG A 193 5.22 9.56 -2.03
C ARG A 193 5.78 9.46 -0.61
N ASP A 194 6.70 10.34 -0.26
CA ASP A 194 7.30 10.40 1.07
C ASP A 194 6.46 11.35 1.94
N PHE A 195 5.68 10.79 2.86
CA PHE A 195 4.78 11.53 3.76
C PHE A 195 5.55 12.20 4.91
N ARG A 196 6.67 12.85 4.60
CA ARG A 196 7.50 13.54 5.59
C ARG A 196 6.68 14.59 6.33
N ARG A 197 7.09 14.85 7.58
CA ARG A 197 6.54 15.88 8.46
C ARG A 197 6.11 17.18 7.78
N PRO A 198 6.89 17.79 6.85
CA PRO A 198 6.48 19.03 6.18
C PRO A 198 5.21 18.88 5.32
N LEU A 199 5.00 17.73 4.69
CA LEU A 199 3.81 17.44 3.90
C LEU A 199 2.59 17.27 4.80
N VAL A 200 2.75 16.58 5.93
CA VAL A 200 1.71 16.39 6.94
C VAL A 200 1.30 17.72 7.57
N GLU A 201 2.27 18.53 8.00
CA GLU A 201 2.03 19.88 8.53
C GLU A 201 1.32 20.78 7.51
N LYS A 202 1.68 20.67 6.23
CA LYS A 202 1.00 21.39 5.16
C LYS A 202 -0.45 20.91 5.02
N ALA A 203 -0.68 19.60 5.03
CA ALA A 203 -2.01 19.01 4.93
C ALA A 203 -2.92 19.42 6.10
N ILE A 204 -2.40 19.42 7.34
CA ILE A 204 -3.08 19.89 8.55
C ILE A 204 -3.46 21.36 8.41
N ARG A 205 -2.52 22.23 7.98
CA ARG A 205 -2.79 23.66 7.76
C ARG A 205 -3.80 23.92 6.64
N SER A 206 -3.73 23.15 5.55
CA SER A 206 -4.65 23.26 4.41
C SER A 206 -6.06 22.76 4.74
N CYS A 207 -6.20 21.90 5.75
CA CYS A 207 -7.48 21.46 6.25
C CYS A 207 -8.23 22.62 6.92
N ARG A 208 -9.17 23.24 6.19
CA ARG A 208 -10.02 24.36 6.65
C ARG A 208 -11.03 24.00 7.76
N LEU A 209 -10.96 22.79 8.31
CA LEU A 209 -11.76 22.44 9.47
C LEU A 209 -11.05 23.01 10.70
N SER A 210 -11.79 23.51 11.67
CA SER A 210 -11.29 23.82 13.01
C SER A 210 -10.93 22.50 13.74
N THR A 211 -10.03 21.74 13.15
CA THR A 211 -9.45 20.58 13.78
C THR A 211 -8.39 21.10 14.72
N ASP A 212 -8.61 20.95 16.02
CA ASP A 212 -7.57 21.07 17.05
C ASP A 212 -6.48 19.97 16.89
N PHE A 213 -6.39 19.36 15.70
CA PHE A 213 -5.53 18.24 15.37
C PHE A 213 -4.12 18.74 15.10
N SER A 214 -3.21 18.34 15.97
CA SER A 214 -1.81 18.71 16.02
C SER A 214 -0.91 17.68 15.33
N ILE A 215 0.36 18.04 15.14
CA ILE A 215 1.37 17.09 14.67
C ILE A 215 1.66 16.01 15.72
N ASP A 216 1.50 16.31 17.01
CA ASP A 216 1.72 15.36 18.10
C ASP A 216 0.63 14.27 18.09
N GLU A 217 -0.61 14.63 17.76
CA GLU A 217 -1.70 13.67 17.53
C GLU A 217 -1.47 12.83 16.25
N TRP A 218 -0.80 13.39 15.23
CA TRP A 218 -0.40 12.60 14.06
C TRP A 218 0.66 11.55 14.42
N GLU A 219 1.68 11.93 15.16
CA GLU A 219 2.76 11.02 15.61
C GLU A 219 2.18 9.87 16.45
N ALA A 220 1.19 10.13 17.32
CA ALA A 220 0.48 9.09 18.07
C ALA A 220 -0.33 8.11 17.19
N VAL A 221 -0.85 8.56 16.05
CA VAL A 221 -1.52 7.70 15.07
C VAL A 221 -0.51 6.87 14.29
N GLU A 222 0.60 7.48 13.87
CA GLU A 222 1.67 6.81 13.14
C GLU A 222 2.26 5.66 13.96
N ASP A 223 2.48 5.86 15.26
CA ASP A 223 2.94 4.82 16.19
C ASP A 223 1.91 3.69 16.45
N SER A 224 0.64 3.93 16.11
CA SER A 224 -0.47 3.01 16.39
C SER A 224 -0.89 2.13 15.22
N ILE A 225 -0.36 2.42 14.01
CA ILE A 225 -0.60 1.70 12.74
C ILE A 225 0.49 0.65 12.52
#